data_AF-A0A914NQJ5-F1
#
_entry.id   AF-A0A914NQJ5-F1
#
_cell.length_a   1.000
_cell.length_b   1.000
_cell.length_c   1.000
_cell.angle_alpha   90.00
_cell.angle_beta   90.00
_cell.angle_gamma   90.00
#
_symmetry.space_group_name_H-M   'P 1'
#
loop_
_entity.id
_entity.type
_entity.pdbx_description
1 polymer ?
#
loop_
_entity_poly.entity_id
_entity_poly.type
_entity_poly.pdbx_seq_one_letter_code
_entity_poly.pdbx_strand_id
1 'polypeptide(L)'
;MSFALIIINLSILKVLFVNCSDDEYRLLQDLKERYDPIERPVQNHTEAVKVSLHLYLQQIVDVDEKNQVLTVVLWEEFRWFDYKMRWDPREYGGIKKIRFPTGTLWRPDVLLFNSADENFDARFDVNFVVNNDGSILYSPPALIKSSCKIDITWFPFDEQMCLLKVGRKIYCKASYLIPKAAVGGVV
;
A
#
# COMPACT_ATOMS: atom_id res chain seq x y z
N MET A 1 -11.06 29.73 -50.36
CA MET A 1 -11.62 28.56 -49.65
C MET A 1 -10.55 27.49 -49.62
N SER A 2 -9.93 27.24 -48.46
CA SER A 2 -8.83 26.28 -48.30
C SER A 2 -9.39 25.03 -47.62
N PHE A 3 -9.31 23.87 -48.27
CA PHE A 3 -9.72 22.59 -47.71
C PHE A 3 -8.50 21.91 -47.10
N ALA A 4 -8.47 21.80 -45.76
CA ALA A 4 -7.48 21.00 -45.06
C ALA A 4 -7.91 19.52 -45.08
N LEU A 5 -7.09 18.66 -45.70
CA LEU A 5 -7.23 17.21 -45.56
C LEU A 5 -6.69 16.78 -44.19
N ILE A 6 -7.58 16.28 -43.33
CA ILE A 6 -7.20 15.62 -42.08
C ILE A 6 -6.87 14.16 -42.42
N ILE A 7 -5.59 13.82 -42.46
CA ILE A 7 -5.12 12.43 -42.57
C ILE A 7 -5.19 11.82 -41.16
N ILE A 8 -6.20 10.99 -40.92
CA ILE A 8 -6.29 10.19 -39.69
C ILE A 8 -5.29 9.04 -39.83
N ASN A 9 -4.18 9.13 -39.11
CA ASN A 9 -3.18 8.07 -39.03
C ASN A 9 -3.79 6.91 -38.23
N LEU A 10 -4.25 5.86 -38.90
CA LEU A 10 -4.67 4.62 -38.25
C LEU A 10 -3.42 3.93 -37.68
N SER A 11 -3.04 4.28 -36.47
CA SER A 11 -2.04 3.53 -35.70
C SER A 11 -2.48 2.08 -35.61
N ILE A 12 -1.65 1.19 -36.14
CA ILE A 12 -1.82 -0.26 -36.16
C ILE A 12 -2.24 -0.73 -34.77
N LEU A 13 -3.38 -1.42 -34.69
CA LEU A 13 -3.83 -2.14 -33.51
C LEU A 13 -2.73 -3.17 -33.18
N LYS A 14 -1.86 -2.88 -32.20
CA LYS A 14 -0.94 -3.86 -31.67
C LYS A 14 -1.79 -4.96 -31.04
N VAL A 15 -1.94 -6.08 -31.74
CA VAL A 15 -2.53 -7.28 -31.18
C VAL A 15 -1.61 -7.72 -30.03
N LEU A 16 -2.09 -7.52 -28.80
CA LEU A 16 -1.42 -8.04 -27.60
C LEU A 16 -1.68 -9.55 -27.56
N PHE A 17 -0.67 -10.33 -27.91
CA PHE A 17 -0.70 -11.77 -27.65
C PHE A 17 -0.60 -11.99 -26.14
N VAL A 18 -1.69 -12.44 -25.53
CA VAL A 18 -1.69 -12.91 -24.14
C VAL A 18 -1.41 -14.40 -24.17
N ASN A 19 -0.18 -14.79 -23.84
CA ASN A 19 0.18 -16.20 -23.68
C ASN A 19 -0.18 -16.63 -22.25
N CYS A 20 -1.09 -17.60 -22.13
CA CYS A 20 -1.38 -18.23 -20.85
C CYS A 20 -0.23 -19.19 -20.49
N SER A 21 0.28 -19.12 -19.26
CA SER A 21 1.26 -20.06 -18.74
C SER A 21 0.55 -21.15 -17.94
N ASP A 22 0.58 -22.38 -18.42
CA ASP A 22 -0.02 -23.54 -17.73
C ASP A 22 0.61 -23.76 -16.34
N ASP A 23 1.92 -23.56 -16.23
CA ASP A 23 2.64 -23.63 -14.96
C ASP A 23 2.21 -22.54 -13.96
N GLU A 24 1.94 -21.32 -14.44
CA GLU A 24 1.44 -20.24 -13.57
C GLU A 24 0.01 -20.53 -13.10
N TYR A 25 -0.83 -21.06 -13.99
CA TYR A 25 -2.18 -21.49 -13.64
C TYR A 25 -2.17 -22.59 -12.57
N ARG A 26 -1.38 -23.65 -12.77
CA ARG A 26 -1.23 -24.76 -11.81
C ARG A 26 -0.71 -24.27 -10.46
N LEU A 27 0.35 -23.46 -10.46
CA LEU A 27 0.90 -22.86 -9.24
C LEU A 27 -0.16 -22.07 -8.46
N LEU A 28 -0.93 -21.23 -9.15
CA LEU A 28 -1.98 -20.44 -8.51
C LEU A 28 -3.09 -21.29 -7.91
N GLN A 29 -3.46 -22.41 -8.54
CA GLN A 29 -4.44 -23.34 -7.97
C GLN A 29 -3.88 -24.04 -6.72
N ASP A 30 -2.67 -24.58 -6.81
CA ASP A 30 -2.01 -25.32 -5.71
C ASP A 30 -1.82 -24.45 -4.45
N LEU A 31 -1.51 -23.16 -4.64
CA LEU A 31 -1.36 -22.21 -3.54
C LEU A 31 -2.71 -21.79 -2.94
N LYS A 32 -3.77 -21.71 -3.73
CA LYS A 32 -5.10 -21.27 -3.26
C LYS A 32 -5.87 -22.38 -2.55
N GLU A 33 -5.75 -23.63 -2.99
CA GLU A 33 -6.56 -24.75 -2.48
C GLU A 33 -6.43 -24.94 -0.96
N ARG A 34 -5.26 -24.59 -0.39
CA ARG A 34 -4.95 -24.81 1.04
C ARG A 34 -4.78 -23.51 1.84
N TYR A 35 -5.28 -22.40 1.30
CA TYR A 35 -5.08 -21.08 1.90
C TYR A 35 -6.41 -20.43 2.31
N ASP A 36 -6.48 -20.01 3.56
CA ASP A 36 -7.58 -19.20 4.09
C ASP A 36 -7.04 -17.79 4.43
N PRO A 37 -7.52 -16.72 3.78
CA PRO A 37 -7.11 -15.35 4.07
C PRO A 37 -7.39 -14.87 5.50
N ILE A 38 -8.28 -15.53 6.22
CA ILE A 38 -8.61 -15.21 7.62
C ILE A 38 -7.56 -15.81 8.57
N GLU A 39 -6.95 -16.93 8.18
CA GLU A 39 -5.97 -17.63 9.00
C GLU A 39 -4.67 -16.83 9.07
N ARG A 40 -4.18 -16.63 10.29
CA ARG A 40 -2.89 -15.99 10.53
C ARG A 40 -1.75 -16.90 10.07
N PRO A 41 -0.85 -16.45 9.17
CA PRO A 41 0.14 -17.31 8.53
C PRO A 41 1.36 -17.59 9.42
N VAL A 42 1.16 -18.39 10.47
CA VAL A 42 2.26 -18.94 11.30
C VAL A 42 2.18 -20.46 11.36
N GLN A 43 3.33 -21.13 11.45
CA GLN A 43 3.38 -22.58 11.63
C GLN A 43 3.00 -22.97 13.07
N ASN A 44 3.50 -22.22 14.05
CA ASN A 44 3.24 -22.44 15.46
C ASN A 44 2.34 -21.34 16.01
N HIS A 45 1.22 -21.71 16.63
CA HIS A 45 0.23 -20.76 17.15
C HIS A 45 0.81 -19.80 18.21
N THR A 46 1.88 -20.21 18.90
CA THR A 46 2.55 -19.40 19.93
C THR A 46 3.42 -18.29 19.34
N GLU A 47 3.84 -18.39 18.09
CA GLU A 47 4.69 -17.40 17.44
C GLU A 47 3.87 -16.23 16.89
N ALA A 48 4.50 -15.07 16.71
CA ALA A 48 3.88 -13.90 16.09
C ALA A 48 4.30 -13.74 14.62
N VAL A 49 3.41 -13.21 13.77
CA VAL A 49 3.79 -12.77 12.42
C VAL A 49 4.59 -11.48 12.55
N LYS A 50 5.83 -11.47 12.03
CA LYS A 50 6.66 -10.27 11.96
C LYS A 50 6.28 -9.49 10.72
N VAL A 51 5.71 -8.30 10.92
CA VAL A 51 5.31 -7.38 9.85
C VAL A 51 6.22 -6.16 9.92
N SER A 52 6.89 -5.86 8.81
CA SER A 52 7.64 -4.61 8.64
C SER A 52 6.76 -3.61 7.91
N LEU A 53 6.68 -2.39 8.43
CA LEU A 53 5.96 -1.28 7.82
C LEU A 53 6.97 -0.16 7.52
N HIS A 54 7.04 0.25 6.25
CA HIS A 54 7.73 1.47 5.86
C HIS A 54 6.71 2.47 5.31
N LEU A 55 6.83 3.73 5.74
CA LEU A 55 6.00 4.83 5.26
C LEU A 55 6.84 5.73 4.37
N TYR A 56 6.44 5.87 3.11
CA TYR A 56 7.06 6.80 2.18
C TYR A 56 6.12 7.97 1.93
N LEU A 57 6.50 9.16 2.40
CA LEU A 57 5.77 10.39 2.11
C LEU A 57 5.91 10.72 0.63
N GLN A 58 4.79 10.78 -0.09
CA GLN A 58 4.75 11.21 -1.49
C GLN A 58 4.49 12.70 -1.58
N GLN A 59 3.46 13.17 -0.87
CA GLN A 59 3.03 14.56 -0.94
C GLN A 59 2.32 14.97 0.36
N ILE A 60 2.55 16.22 0.77
CA ILE A 60 1.68 16.93 1.69
C ILE A 60 0.62 17.64 0.84
N VAL A 61 -0.64 17.23 1.01
CA VAL A 61 -1.74 17.74 0.20
C VAL A 61 -2.26 19.04 0.78
N ASP A 62 -2.50 19.03 2.10
CA ASP A 62 -3.11 20.15 2.80
C ASP A 62 -2.76 20.14 4.28
N VAL A 63 -2.69 21.32 4.86
CA VAL A 63 -2.53 21.56 6.30
C VAL A 63 -3.65 22.52 6.70
N ASP A 64 -4.72 22.00 7.29
CA ASP A 64 -5.84 22.81 7.74
C ASP A 64 -5.59 23.26 9.19
N GLU A 65 -5.07 24.48 9.35
CA GLU A 65 -4.72 25.05 10.64
C GLU A 65 -5.94 25.26 11.53
N LYS A 66 -7.08 25.61 10.92
CA LYS A 66 -8.33 25.88 11.61
C LYS A 66 -8.91 24.62 12.23
N ASN A 67 -8.93 23.52 11.46
CA ASN A 67 -9.49 22.25 11.90
C ASN A 67 -8.45 21.30 12.51
N GLN A 68 -7.16 21.68 12.55
CA GLN A 68 -6.07 20.88 13.09
C GLN A 68 -5.90 19.53 12.37
N VAL A 69 -5.97 19.56 11.04
CA VAL A 69 -5.90 18.36 10.19
C VAL A 69 -4.76 18.45 9.20
N LEU A 70 -3.92 17.41 9.17
CA LEU A 70 -2.92 17.19 8.13
C LEU A 70 -3.42 16.15 7.14
N THR A 71 -3.41 16.48 5.84
CA THR A 71 -3.73 15.57 4.74
C THR A 71 -2.47 15.25 3.93
N VAL A 72 -2.11 13.97 3.82
CA VAL A 72 -0.91 13.50 3.12
C VAL A 72 -1.21 12.29 2.23
N VAL A 73 -0.46 12.15 1.14
CA VAL A 73 -0.41 10.92 0.35
C VAL A 73 0.84 10.14 0.77
N LEU A 74 0.65 8.89 1.18
CA LEU A 74 1.70 7.97 1.57
C LEU A 74 1.70 6.73 0.69
N TRP A 75 2.87 6.11 0.52
CA TRP A 75 2.95 4.68 0.22
C TRP A 75 3.24 3.93 1.52
N GLU A 76 2.30 3.06 1.90
CA GLU A 76 2.46 2.17 3.04
C GLU A 76 2.99 0.83 2.55
N GLU A 77 4.26 0.55 2.79
CA GLU A 77 4.90 -0.69 2.37
C GLU A 77 4.91 -1.69 3.52
N PHE A 78 4.11 -2.75 3.39
CA PHE A 78 4.06 -3.88 4.29
C PHE A 78 4.89 -5.05 3.73
N ARG A 79 5.75 -5.61 4.57
CA ARG A 79 6.49 -6.84 4.28
C ARG A 79 6.32 -7.85 5.40
N TRP A 80 5.96 -9.07 5.05
CA TRP A 80 5.90 -10.18 5.99
C TRP A 80 6.25 -11.49 5.28
N PHE A 81 6.29 -12.54 6.08
CA PHE A 81 6.61 -13.87 5.65
C PHE A 81 5.39 -14.79 5.82
N ASP A 82 5.07 -15.59 4.81
CA ASP A 82 4.01 -16.59 4.86
C ASP A 82 4.56 -17.97 4.42
N TYR A 83 4.45 -18.94 5.31
CA TYR A 83 5.01 -20.27 5.08
C TYR A 83 4.21 -21.11 4.08
N LYS A 84 2.91 -20.82 3.89
CA LYS A 84 2.05 -21.53 2.93
C LYS A 84 2.27 -21.03 1.50
N MET A 85 2.82 -19.83 1.35
CA MET A 85 3.07 -19.18 0.06
C MET A 85 4.47 -19.49 -0.48
N ARG A 86 4.93 -20.73 -0.32
CA ARG A 86 6.24 -21.21 -0.77
C ARG A 86 6.08 -22.23 -1.90
N TRP A 87 6.99 -22.18 -2.87
CA TRP A 87 7.08 -23.19 -3.92
C TRP A 87 8.51 -23.32 -4.45
N ASP A 88 8.81 -24.44 -5.11
CA ASP A 88 10.06 -24.60 -5.85
C ASP A 88 9.88 -24.12 -7.29
N PRO A 89 10.58 -23.06 -7.74
CA PRO A 89 10.49 -22.61 -9.13
C PRO A 89 10.77 -23.69 -10.16
N ARG A 90 11.58 -24.72 -9.82
CA ARG A 90 11.89 -25.83 -10.74
C ARG A 90 10.66 -26.67 -11.09
N GLU A 91 9.65 -26.70 -10.24
CA GLU A 91 8.41 -27.44 -10.46
C GLU A 91 7.40 -26.65 -11.30
N TYR A 92 7.57 -25.33 -11.47
CA TYR A 92 6.59 -24.44 -12.10
C TYR A 92 7.25 -23.53 -13.13
N GLY A 93 7.96 -24.10 -14.11
CA GLY A 93 8.51 -23.34 -15.25
C GLY A 93 9.53 -22.24 -14.89
N GLY A 94 10.15 -22.30 -13.71
CA GLY A 94 11.09 -21.28 -13.22
C GLY A 94 10.45 -20.03 -12.62
N ILE A 95 9.14 -20.04 -12.38
CA ILE A 95 8.41 -18.89 -11.82
C ILE A 95 8.91 -18.59 -10.40
N LYS A 96 9.37 -17.37 -10.16
CA LYS A 96 9.89 -16.93 -8.84
C LYS A 96 9.00 -15.90 -8.14
N LYS A 97 8.07 -15.30 -8.87
CA LYS A 97 7.24 -14.21 -8.37
C LYS A 97 5.88 -14.25 -9.04
N ILE A 98 4.83 -14.10 -8.24
CA ILE A 98 3.44 -14.07 -8.70
C ILE A 98 2.70 -12.92 -8.00
N ARG A 99 1.55 -12.54 -8.56
CA ARG A 99 0.71 -11.48 -8.01
C ARG A 99 -0.65 -12.03 -7.63
N PHE A 100 -1.13 -11.58 -6.49
CA PHE A 100 -2.47 -11.92 -6.00
C PHE A 100 -3.29 -10.63 -5.83
N PRO A 101 -4.57 -10.61 -6.24
CA PRO A 101 -5.43 -9.46 -6.00
C PRO A 101 -5.72 -9.25 -4.51
N THR A 102 -6.17 -8.06 -4.13
CA THR A 102 -6.56 -7.79 -2.74
C THR A 102 -7.65 -8.77 -2.30
N GLY A 103 -7.59 -9.20 -1.03
CA GLY A 103 -8.61 -10.07 -0.42
C GLY A 103 -8.38 -11.57 -0.62
N THR A 104 -7.44 -12.00 -1.47
CA THR A 104 -7.13 -13.43 -1.62
C THR A 104 -6.03 -13.93 -0.68
N LEU A 105 -5.33 -13.02 -0.01
CA LEU A 105 -4.26 -13.34 0.95
C LEU A 105 -4.54 -12.70 2.30
N TRP A 106 -4.01 -13.28 3.37
CA TRP A 106 -4.02 -12.67 4.69
C TRP A 106 -3.29 -11.32 4.63
N ARG A 107 -3.87 -10.29 5.24
CA ARG A 107 -3.25 -8.96 5.35
C ARG A 107 -3.23 -8.50 6.81
N PRO A 108 -2.19 -7.80 7.25
CA PRO A 108 -2.14 -7.26 8.61
C PRO A 108 -3.12 -6.09 8.79
N ASP A 109 -3.88 -6.10 9.88
CA ASP A 109 -4.81 -5.03 10.24
C ASP A 109 -4.07 -3.85 10.89
N VAL A 110 -3.52 -2.96 10.08
CA VAL A 110 -2.85 -1.73 10.55
C VAL A 110 -3.73 -0.52 10.31
N LEU A 111 -3.94 0.28 11.37
CA LEU A 111 -4.85 1.42 11.38
C LEU A 111 -4.13 2.68 11.88
N LEU A 112 -4.67 3.83 11.45
CA LEU A 112 -4.31 5.14 11.96
C LEU A 112 -5.22 5.52 13.13
N PHE A 113 -4.67 5.65 14.32
CA PHE A 113 -5.43 5.95 15.55
C PHE A 113 -5.84 7.41 15.68
N ASN A 114 -5.06 8.34 15.14
CA ASN A 114 -5.43 9.74 15.07
C ASN A 114 -5.98 10.13 13.69
N SER A 115 -6.78 9.23 13.08
CA SER A 115 -7.47 9.55 11.84
C SER A 115 -8.48 10.68 12.08
N ALA A 116 -8.48 11.65 11.17
CA ALA A 116 -9.50 12.70 11.10
C ALA A 116 -10.52 12.43 9.96
N ASP A 117 -10.41 11.28 9.27
CA ASP A 117 -11.36 10.84 8.26
C ASP A 117 -12.41 9.89 8.83
N GLU A 118 -13.63 9.92 8.30
CA GLU A 118 -14.70 8.97 8.62
C GLU A 118 -14.36 7.57 8.09
N ASN A 119 -13.62 7.49 6.97
CA ASN A 119 -13.10 6.23 6.47
C ASN A 119 -11.76 5.88 7.14
N PHE A 120 -11.79 4.91 8.05
CA PHE A 120 -10.60 4.44 8.78
C PHE A 120 -9.59 3.66 7.91
N ASP A 121 -9.99 3.11 6.75
CA ASP A 121 -9.10 2.45 5.80
C ASP A 121 -9.07 3.25 4.49
N ALA A 122 -8.15 4.22 4.42
CA ALA A 122 -8.03 5.15 3.29
C ALA A 122 -7.04 4.66 2.19
N ARG A 123 -6.83 3.35 2.12
CA ARG A 123 -5.93 2.70 1.15
C ARG A 123 -6.64 2.44 -0.17
N PHE A 124 -5.89 2.56 -1.25
CA PHE A 124 -6.33 2.06 -2.56
C PHE A 124 -5.85 0.62 -2.76
N ASP A 125 -6.74 -0.22 -3.28
CA ASP A 125 -6.44 -1.64 -3.51
C ASP A 125 -5.34 -1.84 -4.56
N VAL A 126 -4.38 -2.69 -4.21
CA VAL A 126 -3.27 -3.10 -5.08
C VAL A 126 -2.99 -4.58 -4.91
N ASN A 127 -2.36 -5.19 -5.90
CA ASN A 127 -2.00 -6.59 -5.82
C ASN A 127 -0.86 -6.83 -4.81
N PHE A 128 -0.92 -7.95 -4.10
CA PHE A 128 0.21 -8.52 -3.38
C PHE A 128 1.26 -9.01 -4.38
N VAL A 129 2.53 -8.85 -4.02
CA VAL A 129 3.66 -9.46 -4.72
C VAL A 129 4.24 -10.53 -3.82
N VAL A 130 4.18 -11.78 -4.28
CA VAL A 130 4.64 -12.95 -3.53
C VAL A 130 5.85 -13.53 -4.25
N ASN A 131 6.93 -13.76 -3.52
CA ASN A 131 8.10 -14.47 -4.03
C ASN A 131 8.09 -15.94 -3.60
N ASN A 132 8.79 -16.80 -4.34
CA ASN A 132 8.79 -18.25 -4.14
C ASN A 132 9.31 -18.70 -2.77
N ASP A 133 10.10 -17.85 -2.11
CA ASP A 133 10.62 -18.10 -0.77
C ASP A 133 9.56 -17.92 0.32
N GLY A 134 8.39 -17.37 0.01
CA GLY A 134 7.29 -17.05 0.93
C GLY A 134 7.27 -15.59 1.41
N SER A 135 8.17 -14.74 0.91
CA SER A 135 8.14 -13.31 1.23
C SER A 135 7.02 -12.60 0.47
N ILE A 136 6.24 -11.80 1.19
CA ILE A 136 5.11 -11.05 0.64
C ILE A 136 5.35 -9.55 0.80
N LEU A 137 5.09 -8.82 -0.27
CA LEU A 137 5.09 -7.36 -0.34
C LEU A 137 3.69 -6.86 -0.69
N TYR A 138 3.17 -5.95 0.11
CA TYR A 138 1.94 -5.21 -0.14
C TYR A 138 2.22 -3.72 0.03
N SER A 139 2.02 -2.92 -1.01
CA SER A 139 2.40 -1.50 -1.00
C SER A 139 1.30 -0.60 -1.57
N PRO A 140 0.13 -0.49 -0.91
CA PRO A 140 -0.92 0.41 -1.34
C PRO A 140 -0.51 1.89 -1.18
N PRO A 141 -0.94 2.77 -2.10
CA PRO A 141 -1.03 4.18 -1.79
C PRO A 141 -2.20 4.43 -0.83
N ALA A 142 -2.05 5.40 0.06
CA ALA A 142 -3.06 5.80 1.03
C ALA A 142 -3.18 7.33 1.09
N LEU A 143 -4.42 7.83 1.08
CA LEU A 143 -4.72 9.24 1.35
C LEU A 143 -5.07 9.39 2.82
N ILE A 144 -4.13 9.85 3.62
CA ILE A 144 -4.26 9.88 5.08
C ILE A 144 -4.63 11.28 5.55
N LYS A 145 -5.72 11.38 6.33
CA LYS A 145 -6.05 12.57 7.13
C LYS A 145 -5.80 12.27 8.59
N SER A 146 -4.96 13.08 9.24
CA SER A 146 -4.60 12.89 10.64
C SER A 146 -4.82 14.15 11.45
N SER A 147 -5.32 13.99 12.68
CA SER A 147 -5.38 15.10 13.64
C SER A 147 -3.97 15.45 14.09
N CYS A 148 -3.61 16.73 13.92
CA CYS A 148 -2.30 17.28 14.25
C CYS A 148 -2.45 18.60 14.99
N LYS A 149 -1.78 18.75 16.14
CA LYS A 149 -1.80 20.01 16.89
C LYS A 149 -0.92 21.02 16.15
N ILE A 150 -1.54 22.10 15.68
CA ILE A 150 -0.89 23.17 14.95
C ILE A 150 -0.59 24.34 15.89
N ASP A 151 0.64 24.85 15.84
CA ASP A 151 1.12 25.98 16.67
C ASP A 151 1.35 27.22 15.81
N ILE A 152 0.49 28.23 15.97
CA ILE A 152 0.49 29.46 15.16
C ILE A 152 1.27 30.62 15.80
N THR A 153 2.17 30.34 16.75
CA THR A 153 2.90 31.39 17.49
C THR A 153 3.72 32.33 16.59
N TRP A 154 4.29 31.83 15.49
CA TRP A 154 5.22 32.56 14.63
C TRP A 154 4.73 32.74 13.19
N PHE A 155 3.41 32.75 12.99
CA PHE A 155 2.81 32.91 11.68
C PHE A 155 3.34 34.16 10.94
N PRO A 156 3.67 34.10 9.63
CA PRO A 156 3.56 32.95 8.71
C PRO A 156 4.86 32.13 8.56
N PHE A 157 5.83 32.27 9.48
CA PHE A 157 7.14 31.61 9.43
C PHE A 157 7.27 30.56 10.54
N ASP A 158 6.24 29.74 10.67
CA ASP A 158 6.12 28.67 11.65
C ASP A 158 6.50 27.30 11.08
N GLU A 159 6.92 26.42 11.99
CA GLU A 159 7.25 25.03 11.69
C GLU A 159 6.22 24.11 12.36
N GLN A 160 5.62 23.21 11.58
CA GLN A 160 4.63 22.26 12.11
C GLN A 160 5.21 20.86 12.26
N MET A 161 4.87 20.21 13.38
CA MET A 161 5.28 18.84 13.69
C MET A 161 4.06 17.94 13.90
N CYS A 162 3.77 17.10 12.91
CA CYS A 162 2.65 16.17 12.94
C CYS A 162 3.10 14.72 13.13
N LEU A 163 2.40 14.01 14.00
CA LEU A 163 2.65 12.61 14.34
C LEU A 163 1.55 11.73 13.76
N LEU A 164 1.93 10.69 13.02
CA LEU A 164 1.03 9.62 12.65
C LEU A 164 1.10 8.50 13.68
N LYS A 165 -0.03 8.22 14.34
CA LYS A 165 -0.15 7.15 15.33
C LYS A 165 -0.68 5.90 14.65
N VAL A 166 0.22 5.04 14.20
CA VAL A 166 -0.12 3.82 13.45
C VAL A 166 0.03 2.60 14.36
N GLY A 167 -0.92 1.68 14.32
CA GLY A 167 -0.72 0.40 14.98
C GLY A 167 -1.80 -0.60 14.64
N ARG A 168 -1.70 -1.77 15.27
CA ARG A 168 -2.66 -2.85 15.00
C ARG A 168 -3.94 -2.60 15.80
N LYS A 169 -5.09 -2.91 15.19
CA LYS A 169 -6.41 -2.76 15.83
C LYS A 169 -6.51 -3.44 17.20
N ILE A 170 -5.84 -4.58 17.37
CA ILE A 170 -6.02 -5.47 18.53
C ILE A 170 -4.88 -5.35 19.55
N TYR A 171 -3.59 -5.31 19.16
CA TYR A 171 -2.46 -5.03 20.09
C TYR A 171 -1.19 -4.52 19.37
N CYS A 172 -0.51 -3.55 19.99
CA CYS A 172 0.73 -2.81 19.61
C CYS A 172 0.53 -1.47 18.87
N LYS A 173 0.99 -0.38 19.53
CA LYS A 173 1.02 1.00 19.02
C LYS A 173 2.44 1.36 18.58
N ALA A 174 2.58 1.94 17.38
CA ALA A 174 3.79 2.63 16.92
C ALA A 174 3.45 4.10 16.62
N SER A 175 4.46 4.97 16.57
CA SER A 175 4.26 6.38 16.21
C SER A 175 5.36 6.79 15.24
N TYR A 176 4.97 7.39 14.13
CA TYR A 176 5.87 7.85 13.07
C TYR A 176 5.82 9.38 13.00
N LEU A 177 6.99 10.00 12.89
CA LEU A 177 7.14 11.44 12.68
C LEU A 177 7.12 11.72 11.17
N ILE A 178 6.24 12.61 10.72
CA ILE A 178 6.37 13.20 9.38
C ILE A 178 7.33 14.41 9.50
N PRO A 179 8.33 14.55 8.60
CA PRO A 179 9.25 15.69 8.61
C PRO A 179 8.51 17.03 8.60
N LYS A 180 9.15 18.05 9.18
CA LYS A 180 8.62 19.42 9.29
C LYS A 180 8.23 19.98 7.92
N ALA A 181 7.03 20.54 7.84
CA ALA A 181 6.62 21.40 6.73
C ALA A 181 6.66 22.86 7.20
N ALA A 182 7.26 23.74 6.39
CA ALA A 182 7.13 25.18 6.56
C ALA A 182 5.82 25.61 5.90
N VAL A 183 4.91 26.23 6.65
CA VAL A 183 3.65 26.75 6.12
C VAL A 183 3.94 28.10 5.48
N GLY A 184 4.42 28.09 4.24
CA GLY A 184 4.66 29.30 3.46
C GLY A 184 3.35 29.86 2.91
N GLY A 185 2.71 30.75 3.66
CA GLY A 185 1.61 31.57 3.12
C GLY A 185 2.13 32.58 2.11
N VAL A 186 1.71 32.45 0.85
CA VAL A 186 1.84 33.55 -0.13
C VAL A 186 0.83 34.63 0.29
N VAL A 187 1.34 35.74 0.82
CA VAL A 187 0.59 37.00 0.98
C VAL A 187 0.48 37.69 -0.37
#